data_AF-A0A9J6FKX2-F1
#
_entry.id   AF-A0A9J6FKX2-F1
#
_cell.length_a   1.000
_cell.length_b   1.000
_cell.length_c   1.000
_cell.angle_alpha   90.00
_cell.angle_beta   90.00
_cell.angle_gamma   90.00
#
_symmetry.space_group_name_H-M   'P 1'
#
loop_
_entity.id
_entity.type
_entity.pdbx_description
1 polymer ?
#
loop_
_entity_poly.entity_id
_entity_poly.type
_entity_poly.pdbx_seq_one_letter_code
_entity_poly.pdbx_strand_id
1 'polypeptide(L)'
;MITASHNPEDDNGIKLIDPMGEMMEADWEILATELANAPDSSLDSVLDRIVAATNTNLQEPSTVYLGHDTRGSAVGNYVPFIRLDGANGVGAMKIKSLLPHLGGLLKIETFNDGSEGRLNHMCGADFVKVYQKAPEGIPLDVGVRCVSFDGDADRVVYFYHDENFVFHLLDGDKIATLIASYIKELLDAAKISLNMVIVQTAYANGSSTNYITNVLKLPVKCVPTGIKHLHREAQKADIGIYFEANGHGTVLFSEKAQQAIHNLSNDDNQYIEQQQAAKKLLCTMDLINQTVGDAISDMLLVETVLHAKGICAPEWNSFYAELPNRQLKIHVANRNVITTTNAERRCLSPTDLQPAIDQLVQGFQNGRAFVSVKELCGLLCDFGPKAARIVLEFVYVPATCRKASRLFAPTCPPPPLLSFQ
;
A
#
# COMPACT_ATOMS: atom_id res chain seq x y z
N MET A 1 -23.55 -6.64 -22.09
CA MET A 1 -22.46 -7.59 -21.75
C MET A 1 -21.22 -7.23 -22.55
N ILE A 2 -20.07 -6.99 -21.91
CA ILE A 2 -18.78 -6.74 -22.57
C ILE A 2 -17.97 -8.03 -22.53
N THR A 3 -17.76 -8.66 -23.68
CA THR A 3 -17.00 -9.91 -23.82
C THR A 3 -16.78 -10.23 -25.30
N ALA A 4 -15.63 -10.80 -25.63
CA ALA A 4 -15.40 -11.48 -26.91
C ALA A 4 -15.46 -13.01 -26.80
N SER A 5 -16.08 -13.53 -25.74
CA SER A 5 -16.32 -14.97 -25.55
C SER A 5 -15.03 -15.80 -25.65
N HIS A 6 -14.81 -16.49 -26.77
CA HIS A 6 -13.68 -17.41 -26.99
C HIS A 6 -12.53 -16.78 -27.78
N ASN A 7 -12.65 -15.51 -28.20
CA ASN A 7 -11.63 -14.83 -28.99
C ASN A 7 -10.30 -14.64 -28.23
N PRO A 8 -9.18 -14.37 -28.92
CA PRO A 8 -7.92 -13.95 -28.29
C PRO A 8 -8.10 -12.73 -27.36
N GLU A 9 -7.22 -12.58 -26.35
CA GLU A 9 -7.32 -11.52 -25.33
C GLU A 9 -7.38 -10.10 -25.90
N ASP A 10 -6.64 -9.85 -26.99
CA ASP A 10 -6.58 -8.55 -27.66
C ASP A 10 -7.91 -8.13 -28.32
N ASP A 11 -8.83 -9.08 -28.54
CA ASP A 11 -10.18 -8.80 -29.03
C ASP A 11 -11.15 -8.51 -27.87
N ASN A 12 -12.08 -7.59 -28.09
CA ASN A 12 -13.24 -7.40 -27.22
C ASN A 12 -14.53 -7.16 -28.02
N GLY A 13 -15.67 -7.19 -27.33
CA GLY A 13 -16.96 -6.97 -27.95
C GLY A 13 -18.02 -6.55 -26.95
N ILE A 14 -19.13 -6.03 -27.46
CA ILE A 14 -20.32 -5.69 -26.67
C ILE A 14 -21.54 -6.40 -27.24
N LYS A 15 -22.40 -6.88 -26.35
CA LYS A 15 -23.69 -7.51 -26.66
C LYS A 15 -24.78 -6.85 -25.84
N LEU A 16 -25.90 -6.51 -26.48
CA LEU A 16 -27.10 -5.99 -25.83
C LEU A 16 -28.05 -7.17 -25.53
N ILE A 17 -28.64 -7.12 -24.33
CA ILE A 17 -29.52 -8.17 -23.79
C ILE A 17 -30.83 -7.47 -23.42
N ASP A 18 -31.94 -7.96 -23.96
CA ASP A 18 -33.26 -7.41 -23.75
C ASP A 18 -33.84 -7.80 -22.38
N PRO A 19 -34.93 -7.15 -21.92
CA PRO A 19 -35.37 -7.24 -20.53
C PRO A 19 -35.70 -8.65 -20.01
N MET A 20 -36.08 -9.60 -20.88
CA MET A 20 -36.38 -10.98 -20.48
C MET A 20 -35.15 -11.91 -20.60
N GLY A 21 -33.96 -11.37 -20.90
CA GLY A 21 -32.70 -12.11 -21.00
C GLY A 21 -32.37 -12.67 -22.39
N GLU A 22 -33.19 -12.35 -23.38
CA GLU A 22 -33.00 -12.63 -24.79
C GLU A 22 -31.97 -11.70 -25.45
N MET A 23 -31.46 -12.10 -26.61
CA MET A 23 -30.63 -11.21 -27.43
C MET A 23 -31.49 -10.07 -27.96
N MET A 24 -30.87 -8.90 -28.13
CA MET A 24 -31.52 -7.72 -28.70
C MET A 24 -32.35 -8.04 -29.94
N GLU A 25 -33.55 -7.44 -30.02
CA GLU A 25 -34.42 -7.53 -31.19
C GLU A 25 -33.69 -7.18 -32.50
N ALA A 26 -33.94 -7.96 -33.55
CA ALA A 26 -33.21 -7.86 -34.82
C ALA A 26 -33.32 -6.47 -35.48
N ASP A 27 -34.46 -5.81 -35.34
CA ASP A 27 -34.67 -4.45 -35.90
C ASP A 27 -33.77 -3.41 -35.21
N TRP A 28 -33.39 -3.64 -33.95
CA TRP A 28 -32.47 -2.80 -33.20
C TRP A 28 -31.00 -3.03 -33.56
N GLU A 29 -30.64 -4.18 -34.16
CA GLU A 29 -29.27 -4.42 -34.65
C GLU A 29 -28.87 -3.42 -35.73
N ILE A 30 -29.82 -3.02 -36.57
CA ILE A 30 -29.63 -2.02 -37.63
C ILE A 30 -29.33 -0.65 -37.01
N LEU A 31 -30.09 -0.25 -35.98
CA LEU A 31 -29.90 1.02 -35.28
C LEU A 31 -28.56 1.07 -34.54
N ALA A 32 -28.19 -0.02 -33.85
CA ALA A 32 -26.91 -0.13 -33.18
C ALA A 32 -25.74 -0.06 -34.16
N THR A 33 -25.88 -0.70 -35.33
CA THR A 33 -24.86 -0.65 -36.40
C THR A 33 -24.74 0.74 -37.00
N GLU A 34 -25.86 1.43 -37.22
CA GLU A 34 -25.87 2.81 -37.70
C GLU A 34 -25.16 3.73 -36.71
N LEU A 35 -25.46 3.61 -35.42
CA LEU A 35 -24.81 4.38 -34.37
C LEU A 35 -23.30 4.10 -34.29
N ALA A 36 -22.89 2.83 -34.36
CA ALA A 36 -21.49 2.43 -34.29
C ALA A 36 -20.65 2.91 -35.50
N ASN A 37 -21.28 3.14 -36.65
CA ASN A 37 -20.61 3.65 -37.86
C ASN A 37 -20.74 5.17 -38.03
N ALA A 38 -21.40 5.87 -37.10
CA ALA A 38 -21.56 7.31 -37.16
C ALA A 38 -20.22 8.02 -36.89
N PRO A 39 -19.80 8.98 -37.75
CA PRO A 39 -18.72 9.90 -37.40
C PRO A 39 -19.07 10.72 -36.15
N ASP A 40 -18.09 10.97 -35.29
CA ASP A 40 -18.25 11.75 -34.05
C ASP A 40 -18.99 13.09 -34.28
N SER A 41 -18.66 13.79 -35.38
CA SER A 41 -19.29 15.08 -35.75
C SER A 41 -20.78 15.00 -36.06
N SER A 42 -21.33 13.80 -36.26
CA SER A 42 -22.73 13.54 -36.62
C SER A 42 -23.47 12.67 -35.60
N LEU A 43 -22.81 12.29 -34.50
CA LEU A 43 -23.36 11.35 -33.52
C LEU A 43 -24.70 11.84 -32.94
N ASP A 44 -24.77 13.11 -32.55
CA ASP A 44 -26.00 13.73 -32.02
C ASP A 44 -27.16 13.63 -33.02
N SER A 45 -26.89 13.93 -34.29
CA SER A 45 -27.91 13.87 -35.35
C SER A 45 -28.39 12.44 -35.65
N VAL A 46 -27.53 11.44 -35.43
CA VAL A 46 -27.89 10.02 -35.58
C VAL A 46 -28.74 9.59 -34.40
N LEU A 47 -28.37 9.97 -33.18
CA LEU A 47 -29.16 9.73 -31.97
C LEU A 47 -30.55 10.35 -32.07
N ASP A 48 -30.66 11.61 -32.50
CA ASP A 48 -31.95 12.29 -32.69
C ASP A 48 -32.85 11.54 -33.67
N ARG A 49 -32.28 11.00 -34.76
CA ARG A 49 -33.04 10.19 -35.73
C ARG A 49 -33.48 8.86 -35.14
N ILE A 50 -32.62 8.19 -34.38
CA ILE A 50 -32.98 6.94 -33.70
C ILE A 50 -34.13 7.20 -32.74
N VAL A 51 -34.01 8.21 -31.87
CA VAL A 51 -35.07 8.60 -30.90
C VAL A 51 -36.39 8.91 -31.60
N ALA A 52 -36.36 9.62 -32.72
CA ALA A 52 -37.55 9.91 -33.51
C ALA A 52 -38.14 8.64 -34.17
N ALA A 53 -37.30 7.74 -34.69
CA ALA A 53 -37.73 6.51 -35.35
C ALA A 53 -38.33 5.50 -34.37
N THR A 54 -37.80 5.40 -33.16
CA THR A 54 -38.27 4.50 -32.10
C THR A 54 -39.35 5.13 -31.23
N ASN A 55 -39.67 6.42 -31.44
CA ASN A 55 -40.57 7.21 -30.61
C ASN A 55 -40.21 7.14 -29.11
N THR A 56 -38.91 7.20 -28.81
CA THR A 56 -38.38 7.05 -27.44
C THR A 56 -38.59 8.32 -26.62
N ASN A 57 -39.13 8.17 -25.41
CA ASN A 57 -39.31 9.27 -24.47
C ASN A 57 -38.04 9.47 -23.61
N LEU A 58 -37.26 10.50 -23.93
CA LEU A 58 -36.02 10.82 -23.18
C LEU A 58 -36.26 11.32 -21.75
N GLN A 59 -37.50 11.62 -21.36
CA GLN A 59 -37.84 12.03 -19.99
C GLN A 59 -38.12 10.84 -19.07
N GLU A 60 -38.27 9.63 -19.62
CA GLU A 60 -38.45 8.42 -18.82
C GLU A 60 -37.11 7.92 -18.26
N PRO A 61 -37.05 7.56 -16.96
CA PRO A 61 -35.83 7.05 -16.37
C PRO A 61 -35.50 5.66 -16.94
N SER A 62 -34.39 5.55 -17.66
CA SER A 62 -33.87 4.27 -18.17
C SER A 62 -33.05 3.54 -17.11
N THR A 63 -33.21 2.22 -17.02
CA THR A 63 -32.32 1.36 -16.21
C THR A 63 -31.54 0.42 -17.12
N VAL A 64 -30.22 0.42 -17.02
CA VAL A 64 -29.33 -0.46 -17.79
C VAL A 64 -28.41 -1.20 -16.82
N TYR A 65 -28.22 -2.50 -17.07
CA TYR A 65 -27.27 -3.32 -16.31
C TYR A 65 -26.06 -3.63 -17.19
N LEU A 66 -24.87 -3.47 -16.62
CA LEU A 66 -23.61 -3.81 -17.28
C LEU A 66 -22.99 -5.04 -16.62
N GLY A 67 -22.66 -6.03 -17.44
CA GLY A 67 -21.80 -7.15 -17.07
C GLY A 67 -20.62 -7.21 -18.04
N HIS A 68 -19.46 -7.64 -17.57
CA HIS A 68 -18.26 -7.82 -18.39
C HIS A 68 -17.52 -9.10 -18.00
N ASP A 69 -16.74 -9.66 -18.93
CA ASP A 69 -15.78 -10.73 -18.60
C ASP A 69 -14.47 -10.14 -18.02
N THR A 70 -13.44 -10.97 -17.87
CA THR A 70 -12.17 -10.58 -17.24
C THR A 70 -11.14 -9.99 -18.21
N ARG A 71 -11.48 -9.80 -19.49
CA ARG A 71 -10.53 -9.27 -20.49
C ARG A 71 -10.14 -7.84 -20.12
N GLY A 72 -8.83 -7.57 -20.12
CA GLY A 72 -8.25 -6.29 -19.75
C GLY A 72 -8.26 -5.97 -18.24
N SER A 73 -8.78 -6.86 -17.38
CA SER A 73 -8.73 -6.65 -15.92
C SER A 73 -7.44 -7.20 -15.30
N ALA A 74 -6.82 -8.20 -15.93
CA ALA A 74 -5.47 -8.66 -15.62
C ALA A 74 -4.49 -8.04 -16.61
N VAL A 75 -3.40 -7.47 -16.11
CA VAL A 75 -2.29 -6.94 -16.92
C VAL A 75 -1.05 -7.70 -16.48
N GLY A 76 -0.37 -8.38 -17.40
CA GLY A 76 0.75 -9.27 -17.05
C GLY A 76 0.35 -10.29 -15.97
N ASN A 77 1.06 -10.30 -14.85
CA ASN A 77 0.80 -11.18 -13.71
C ASN A 77 -0.11 -10.56 -12.63
N TYR A 78 -0.61 -9.33 -12.84
CA TYR A 78 -1.53 -8.69 -11.92
C TYR A 78 -2.93 -9.31 -12.01
N VAL A 79 -3.50 -9.64 -10.85
CA VAL A 79 -4.89 -10.07 -10.72
C VAL A 79 -5.66 -9.05 -9.87
N PRO A 80 -6.80 -8.52 -10.35
CA PRO A 80 -7.64 -7.50 -9.68
C PRO A 80 -8.51 -8.13 -8.58
N PHE A 81 -7.89 -8.93 -7.72
CA PHE A 81 -8.53 -9.59 -6.60
C PHE A 81 -7.65 -9.51 -5.36
N ILE A 82 -8.24 -9.04 -4.27
CA ILE A 82 -7.60 -9.00 -2.96
C ILE A 82 -8.54 -9.49 -1.87
N ARG A 83 -7.93 -9.97 -0.79
CA ARG A 83 -8.62 -10.19 0.48
C ARG A 83 -8.28 -9.09 1.46
N LEU A 84 -9.30 -8.48 2.05
CA LEU A 84 -9.17 -7.44 3.03
C LEU A 84 -9.46 -7.98 4.43
N ASP A 85 -8.50 -7.84 5.33
CA ASP A 85 -8.70 -7.91 6.78
C ASP A 85 -9.01 -6.51 7.32
N GLY A 86 -10.26 -6.31 7.70
CA GLY A 86 -10.78 -5.04 8.17
C GLY A 86 -10.54 -4.74 9.65
N ALA A 87 -9.78 -5.59 10.37
CA ALA A 87 -9.45 -5.47 11.80
C ALA A 87 -10.66 -5.37 12.75
N ASN A 88 -11.84 -5.77 12.30
CA ASN A 88 -13.13 -5.51 12.95
C ASN A 88 -13.37 -4.02 13.23
N GLY A 89 -12.79 -3.17 12.38
CA GLY A 89 -12.79 -1.72 12.48
C GLY A 89 -13.70 -1.03 11.46
N VAL A 90 -13.67 0.30 11.46
CA VAL A 90 -14.53 1.12 10.61
C VAL A 90 -14.18 0.99 9.13
N GLY A 91 -12.91 0.70 8.80
CA GLY A 91 -12.43 0.56 7.43
C GLY A 91 -13.19 -0.49 6.62
N ALA A 92 -13.54 -1.63 7.23
CA ALA A 92 -14.30 -2.68 6.57
C ALA A 92 -15.67 -2.20 6.07
N MET A 93 -16.39 -1.45 6.93
CA MET A 93 -17.68 -0.87 6.57
C MET A 93 -17.55 0.15 5.44
N LYS A 94 -16.48 0.95 5.44
CA LYS A 94 -16.23 1.95 4.39
C LYS A 94 -15.90 1.30 3.05
N ILE A 95 -15.13 0.21 3.03
CA ILE A 95 -14.88 -0.56 1.81
C ILE A 95 -16.16 -1.13 1.23
N LYS A 96 -17.08 -1.66 2.06
CA LYS A 96 -18.40 -2.12 1.59
C LYS A 96 -19.20 -1.00 0.92
N SER A 97 -19.14 0.23 1.45
CA SER A 97 -19.77 1.40 0.82
C SER A 97 -19.07 1.84 -0.46
N LEU A 98 -17.74 1.63 -0.57
CA LEU A 98 -16.94 2.01 -1.73
C LEU A 98 -17.10 1.03 -2.91
N LEU A 99 -17.29 -0.27 -2.64
CA LEU A 99 -17.31 -1.32 -3.66
C LEU A 99 -18.22 -1.05 -4.86
N PRO A 100 -19.48 -0.57 -4.70
CA PRO A 100 -20.33 -0.23 -5.83
C PRO A 100 -19.74 0.85 -6.75
N HIS A 101 -18.95 1.78 -6.19
CA HIS A 101 -18.32 2.86 -6.94
C HIS A 101 -17.06 2.40 -7.71
N LEU A 102 -16.45 1.27 -7.32
CA LEU A 102 -15.32 0.69 -8.04
C LEU A 102 -15.75 -0.04 -9.32
N GLY A 103 -17.05 -0.26 -9.54
CA GLY A 103 -17.57 -0.81 -10.80
C GLY A 103 -17.00 -2.18 -11.19
N GLY A 104 -16.52 -2.97 -10.22
CA GLY A 104 -15.89 -4.28 -10.47
C GLY A 104 -14.43 -4.23 -10.92
N LEU A 105 -13.80 -3.03 -11.00
CA LEU A 105 -12.39 -2.87 -11.38
C LEU A 105 -11.42 -3.59 -10.43
N LEU A 106 -11.81 -3.72 -9.16
CA LEU A 106 -11.08 -4.45 -8.13
C LEU A 106 -12.09 -5.25 -7.30
N LYS A 107 -11.95 -6.57 -7.29
CA LYS A 107 -12.76 -7.44 -6.44
C LYS A 107 -12.11 -7.54 -5.05
N ILE A 108 -12.86 -7.18 -4.01
CA ILE A 108 -12.40 -7.23 -2.63
C ILE A 108 -13.27 -8.21 -1.84
N GLU A 109 -12.67 -9.27 -1.32
CA GLU A 109 -13.31 -10.17 -0.35
C GLU A 109 -12.95 -9.69 1.06
N THR A 110 -13.95 -9.27 1.85
CA THR A 110 -13.72 -8.65 3.16
C THR A 110 -13.92 -9.67 4.29
N PHE A 111 -12.95 -9.69 5.21
CA PHE A 111 -12.92 -10.48 6.44
C PHE A 111 -12.68 -9.56 7.64
N ASN A 112 -12.94 -10.05 8.86
CA ASN A 112 -12.84 -9.26 10.09
C ASN A 112 -13.53 -7.91 9.91
N ASP A 113 -14.80 -7.96 9.52
CA ASP A 113 -15.55 -6.80 9.05
C ASP A 113 -16.37 -6.12 10.15
N GLY A 114 -16.21 -6.58 11.40
CA GLY A 114 -16.96 -6.12 12.56
C GLY A 114 -18.29 -6.82 12.78
N SER A 115 -18.67 -7.79 11.93
CA SER A 115 -19.87 -8.63 12.16
C SER A 115 -19.66 -9.62 13.31
N GLU A 116 -18.46 -10.21 13.37
CA GLU A 116 -18.03 -11.16 14.38
C GLU A 116 -16.60 -10.83 14.82
N GLY A 117 -16.30 -10.93 16.11
CA GLY A 117 -14.95 -10.67 16.64
C GLY A 117 -14.79 -9.32 17.33
N ARG A 118 -13.56 -9.03 17.78
CA ARG A 118 -13.22 -7.83 18.54
C ARG A 118 -12.23 -6.97 17.75
N LEU A 119 -12.37 -5.66 17.86
CA LEU A 119 -11.48 -4.66 17.26
C LEU A 119 -10.00 -5.00 17.54
N ASN A 120 -9.20 -5.11 16.49
CA ASN A 120 -7.76 -5.41 16.52
C ASN A 120 -7.37 -6.70 17.27
N HIS A 121 -8.31 -7.62 17.51
CA HIS A 121 -8.03 -8.85 18.24
C HIS A 121 -7.58 -9.95 17.28
N MET A 122 -6.30 -10.30 17.31
CA MET A 122 -5.69 -11.32 16.44
C MET A 122 -5.84 -11.02 14.93
N CYS A 123 -6.06 -9.75 14.59
CA CYS A 123 -6.24 -9.23 13.24
C CYS A 123 -5.73 -7.79 13.14
N GLY A 124 -5.65 -7.27 11.93
CA GLY A 124 -5.27 -5.90 11.61
C GLY A 124 -3.78 -5.67 11.37
N ALA A 125 -3.46 -4.51 10.80
CA ALA A 125 -2.12 -4.17 10.32
C ALA A 125 -1.03 -4.30 11.40
N ASP A 126 -1.30 -3.79 12.61
CA ASP A 126 -0.37 -3.89 13.74
C ASP A 126 -0.11 -5.36 14.14
N PHE A 127 -1.13 -6.22 14.11
CA PHE A 127 -0.97 -7.65 14.41
C PHE A 127 -0.11 -8.33 13.34
N VAL A 128 -0.45 -8.13 12.06
CA VAL A 128 0.26 -8.73 10.94
C VAL A 128 1.73 -8.27 10.92
N LYS A 129 1.99 -6.99 11.13
CA LYS A 129 3.36 -6.44 11.19
C LYS A 129 4.18 -7.00 12.36
N VAL A 130 3.60 -7.05 13.56
CA VAL A 130 4.33 -7.46 14.77
C VAL A 130 4.58 -8.96 14.83
N TYR A 131 3.58 -9.76 14.45
CA TYR A 131 3.65 -11.22 14.55
C TYR A 131 4.11 -11.90 13.25
N GLN A 132 4.16 -11.16 12.13
CA GLN A 132 4.55 -11.66 10.81
C GLN A 132 3.83 -12.96 10.44
N LYS A 133 2.49 -12.93 10.58
CA LYS A 133 1.60 -14.02 10.22
C LYS A 133 0.24 -13.48 9.82
N ALA A 134 -0.55 -14.29 9.12
CA ALA A 134 -1.91 -13.94 8.75
C ALA A 134 -2.83 -13.72 9.96
N PRO A 135 -3.82 -12.82 9.83
CA PRO A 135 -4.88 -12.62 10.83
C PRO A 135 -5.76 -13.87 10.95
N GLU A 136 -6.42 -14.02 12.10
CA GLU A 136 -7.43 -15.08 12.26
C GLU A 136 -8.63 -14.83 11.34
N GLY A 137 -9.22 -15.91 10.80
CA GLY A 137 -10.43 -15.86 9.97
C GLY A 137 -10.21 -15.65 8.46
N ILE A 138 -9.00 -15.27 8.02
CA ILE A 138 -8.72 -15.12 6.58
C ILE A 138 -8.28 -16.47 5.95
N PRO A 139 -8.81 -16.86 4.78
CA PRO A 139 -8.36 -18.06 4.07
C PRO A 139 -6.93 -17.90 3.55
N LEU A 140 -6.12 -18.95 3.72
CA LEU A 140 -4.71 -18.98 3.35
C LEU A 140 -4.54 -19.65 1.97
N ASP A 141 -4.81 -18.90 0.91
CA ASP A 141 -4.55 -19.38 -0.45
C ASP A 141 -3.20 -18.88 -0.97
N VAL A 142 -2.49 -19.76 -1.68
CA VAL A 142 -1.21 -19.47 -2.30
C VAL A 142 -1.38 -18.36 -3.33
N GLY A 143 -0.47 -17.38 -3.30
CA GLY A 143 -0.40 -16.30 -4.27
C GLY A 143 -1.52 -15.25 -4.20
N VAL A 144 -2.57 -15.48 -3.40
CA VAL A 144 -3.62 -14.48 -3.18
C VAL A 144 -3.06 -13.35 -2.34
N ARG A 145 -3.16 -12.13 -2.89
CA ARG A 145 -2.72 -10.90 -2.23
C ARG A 145 -3.75 -10.53 -1.15
N CYS A 146 -3.25 -10.35 0.06
CA CYS A 146 -4.04 -9.92 1.19
C CYS A 146 -3.58 -8.54 1.66
N VAL A 147 -4.52 -7.76 2.19
CA VAL A 147 -4.30 -6.44 2.77
C VAL A 147 -4.95 -6.39 4.14
N SER A 148 -4.27 -5.82 5.13
CA SER A 148 -4.80 -5.59 6.47
C SER A 148 -4.81 -4.10 6.78
N PHE A 149 -5.96 -3.61 7.24
CA PHE A 149 -6.09 -2.28 7.84
C PHE A 149 -5.88 -2.33 9.35
N ASP A 150 -5.64 -1.20 9.99
CA ASP A 150 -5.88 -1.06 11.42
C ASP A 150 -7.32 -0.59 11.72
N GLY A 151 -7.66 -0.47 13.00
CA GLY A 151 -9.04 -0.29 13.45
C GLY A 151 -9.74 0.97 12.92
N ASP A 152 -8.99 2.05 12.71
CA ASP A 152 -9.45 3.33 12.15
C ASP A 152 -9.03 3.56 10.68
N ALA A 153 -8.32 2.59 10.08
CA ALA A 153 -7.89 2.60 8.68
C ALA A 153 -6.94 3.76 8.31
N ASP A 154 -5.98 4.06 9.19
CA ASP A 154 -4.86 4.98 8.93
C ASP A 154 -3.56 4.25 8.55
N ARG A 155 -3.53 2.92 8.72
CA ARG A 155 -2.43 2.04 8.33
C ARG A 155 -2.87 0.93 7.40
N VAL A 156 -1.98 0.61 6.47
CA VAL A 156 -2.14 -0.54 5.58
C VAL A 156 -0.84 -1.36 5.49
N VAL A 157 -0.97 -2.68 5.56
CA VAL A 157 0.10 -3.60 5.19
C VAL A 157 -0.45 -4.68 4.28
N TYR A 158 0.39 -5.14 3.36
CA TYR A 158 0.10 -6.25 2.48
C TYR A 158 0.83 -7.51 2.93
N PHE A 159 0.32 -8.66 2.52
CA PHE A 159 1.00 -9.95 2.69
C PHE A 159 0.48 -10.97 1.69
N TYR A 160 1.20 -12.07 1.54
CA TYR A 160 0.76 -13.24 0.78
C TYR A 160 1.45 -14.49 1.31
N HIS A 161 0.99 -15.66 0.87
CA HIS A 161 1.69 -16.93 1.08
C HIS A 161 2.25 -17.42 -0.25
N ASP A 162 3.50 -17.88 -0.24
CA ASP A 162 4.08 -18.52 -1.41
C ASP A 162 3.60 -19.98 -1.57
N GLU A 163 4.10 -20.66 -2.60
CA GLU A 163 3.76 -22.06 -2.92
C GLU A 163 4.07 -23.05 -1.78
N ASN A 164 4.96 -22.69 -0.86
CA ASN A 164 5.30 -23.49 0.32
C ASN A 164 4.52 -23.05 1.56
N PHE A 165 3.48 -22.22 1.40
CA PHE A 165 2.72 -21.59 2.47
C PHE A 165 3.57 -20.75 3.43
N VAL A 166 4.72 -20.23 2.97
CA VAL A 166 5.52 -19.29 3.76
C VAL A 166 4.90 -17.91 3.67
N PHE A 167 4.69 -17.29 4.83
CA PHE A 167 4.16 -15.93 4.94
C PHE A 167 5.22 -14.91 4.51
N HIS A 168 4.82 -13.98 3.64
CA HIS A 168 5.64 -12.87 3.18
C HIS A 168 4.94 -11.54 3.49
N LEU A 169 5.62 -10.67 4.25
CA LEU A 169 5.12 -9.34 4.59
C LEU A 169 5.51 -8.31 3.52
N LEU A 170 4.59 -7.42 3.20
CA LEU A 170 4.77 -6.26 2.33
C LEU A 170 4.33 -5.01 3.09
N ASP A 171 5.24 -4.46 3.89
CA ASP A 171 4.95 -3.38 4.83
C ASP A 171 5.05 -1.97 4.20
N GLY A 172 5.00 -0.93 5.04
CA GLY A 172 5.09 0.46 4.58
C GLY A 172 6.34 0.79 3.76
N ASP A 173 7.50 0.14 3.99
CA ASP A 173 8.68 0.37 3.15
C ASP A 173 8.51 -0.24 1.76
N LYS A 174 7.88 -1.42 1.67
CA LYS A 174 7.53 -2.05 0.39
C LYS A 174 6.54 -1.19 -0.38
N ILE A 175 5.58 -0.57 0.30
CA ILE A 175 4.61 0.36 -0.30
C ILE A 175 5.32 1.62 -0.80
N ALA A 176 6.15 2.25 0.04
CA ALA A 176 6.91 3.44 -0.34
C ALA A 176 7.80 3.22 -1.57
N THR A 177 8.51 2.09 -1.62
CA THR A 177 9.41 1.76 -2.74
C THR A 177 8.66 1.42 -4.03
N LEU A 178 7.49 0.78 -3.94
CA LEU A 178 6.60 0.53 -5.08
C LEU A 178 6.09 1.84 -5.69
N ILE A 179 5.53 2.72 -4.86
CA ILE A 179 4.99 4.01 -5.29
C ILE A 179 6.10 4.90 -5.85
N ALA A 180 7.26 4.97 -5.17
CA ALA A 180 8.39 5.78 -5.62
C ALA A 180 8.93 5.35 -6.98
N SER A 181 9.00 4.03 -7.21
CA SER A 181 9.39 3.46 -8.51
C SER A 181 8.44 3.92 -9.61
N TYR A 182 7.13 3.81 -9.38
CA TYR A 182 6.12 4.20 -10.36
C TYR A 182 6.08 5.71 -10.64
N ILE A 183 6.09 6.55 -9.60
CA ILE A 183 6.12 8.01 -9.76
C ILE A 183 7.39 8.42 -10.52
N LYS A 184 8.55 7.79 -10.22
CA LYS A 184 9.80 8.04 -10.94
C LYS A 184 9.68 7.74 -12.42
N GLU A 185 9.16 6.56 -12.77
CA GLU A 185 8.97 6.14 -14.16
C GLU A 185 8.06 7.10 -14.93
N LEU A 186 6.97 7.53 -14.32
CA LEU A 186 6.06 8.48 -14.95
C LEU A 186 6.70 9.87 -15.12
N LEU A 187 7.48 10.35 -14.15
CA LEU A 187 8.22 11.62 -14.29
C LEU A 187 9.24 11.55 -15.42
N ASP A 188 9.98 10.43 -15.52
CA ASP A 188 10.98 10.20 -16.57
C ASP A 188 10.32 10.10 -17.96
N ALA A 189 9.13 9.51 -18.05
CA ALA A 189 8.33 9.44 -19.27
C ALA A 189 7.74 10.80 -19.64
N ALA A 190 7.23 11.56 -18.67
CA ALA A 190 6.70 12.91 -18.85
C ALA A 190 7.81 13.97 -19.08
N LYS A 191 9.08 13.61 -18.88
CA LYS A 191 10.24 14.54 -18.93
C LYS A 191 10.10 15.72 -17.95
N ILE A 192 9.44 15.49 -16.82
CA ILE A 192 9.29 16.48 -15.74
C ILE A 192 10.46 16.34 -14.77
N SER A 193 11.21 17.43 -14.57
CA SER A 193 12.32 17.47 -13.61
C SER A 193 11.87 18.06 -12.28
N LEU A 194 11.63 17.18 -11.31
CA LEU A 194 11.28 17.52 -9.92
C LEU A 194 12.17 16.73 -8.97
N ASN A 195 12.51 17.31 -7.82
CA ASN A 195 13.24 16.57 -6.80
C ASN A 195 12.28 15.67 -6.01
N MET A 196 12.70 14.44 -5.77
CA MET A 196 11.94 13.46 -5.01
C MET A 196 12.75 12.98 -3.82
N VAL A 197 12.10 12.78 -2.68
CA VAL A 197 12.73 12.24 -1.47
C VAL A 197 11.85 11.15 -0.88
N ILE A 198 12.48 10.11 -0.34
CA ILE A 198 11.81 9.12 0.50
C ILE A 198 12.23 9.35 1.95
N VAL A 199 11.25 9.52 2.84
CA VAL A 199 11.48 9.74 4.26
C VAL A 199 11.10 8.48 5.04
N GLN A 200 12.07 7.95 5.77
CA GLN A 200 11.95 6.73 6.57
C GLN A 200 12.26 7.03 8.04
N THR A 201 11.92 6.11 8.93
CA THR A 201 12.38 6.13 10.32
C THR A 201 13.46 5.08 10.54
N ALA A 202 14.01 5.01 11.75
CA ALA A 202 14.98 3.98 12.11
C ALA A 202 14.44 2.54 11.95
N TYR A 203 13.12 2.37 11.95
CA TYR A 203 12.45 1.06 11.84
C TYR A 203 12.43 0.47 10.43
N ALA A 204 12.74 1.28 9.42
CA ALA A 204 12.75 0.82 8.04
C ALA A 204 13.84 -0.22 7.81
N ASN A 205 13.58 -1.30 7.06
CA ASN A 205 14.56 -2.35 6.83
C ASN A 205 15.81 -1.81 6.10
N GLY A 206 17.02 -2.20 6.52
CA GLY A 206 18.25 -1.73 5.86
C GLY A 206 18.27 -1.98 4.33
N SER A 207 17.65 -3.06 3.87
CA SER A 207 17.53 -3.36 2.44
C SER A 207 16.64 -2.37 1.69
N SER A 208 15.60 -1.82 2.31
CA SER A 208 14.72 -0.84 1.64
C SER A 208 15.51 0.46 1.40
N THR A 209 16.20 0.97 2.41
CA THR A 209 17.10 2.14 2.26
C THR A 209 18.18 1.91 1.20
N ASN A 210 18.76 0.71 1.17
CA ASN A 210 19.76 0.33 0.17
C ASN A 210 19.16 0.30 -1.25
N TYR A 211 17.98 -0.29 -1.42
CA TYR A 211 17.26 -0.32 -2.70
C TYR A 211 16.96 1.09 -3.22
N ILE A 212 16.43 1.96 -2.35
CA ILE A 212 16.10 3.34 -2.74
C ILE A 212 17.36 4.08 -3.20
N THR A 213 18.45 3.98 -2.43
CA THR A 213 19.69 4.72 -2.72
C THR A 213 20.40 4.17 -3.95
N ASN A 214 20.50 2.84 -4.07
CA ASN A 214 21.37 2.20 -5.05
C ASN A 214 20.66 1.72 -6.31
N VAL A 215 19.35 1.45 -6.26
CA VAL A 215 18.56 1.03 -7.42
C VAL A 215 17.72 2.20 -7.94
N LEU A 216 16.85 2.79 -7.11
CA LEU A 216 16.01 3.92 -7.54
C LEU A 216 16.80 5.21 -7.74
N LYS A 217 18.01 5.30 -7.15
CA LYS A 217 18.88 6.49 -7.16
C LYS A 217 18.18 7.73 -6.58
N LEU A 218 17.40 7.54 -5.53
CA LEU A 218 16.66 8.61 -4.85
C LEU A 218 17.30 8.97 -3.51
N PRO A 219 17.26 10.26 -3.11
CA PRO A 219 17.58 10.69 -1.77
C PRO A 219 16.69 10.01 -0.71
N VAL A 220 17.31 9.51 0.36
CA VAL A 220 16.61 9.01 1.55
C VAL A 220 16.93 9.88 2.76
N LYS A 221 15.91 10.20 3.55
CA LYS A 221 16.07 10.89 4.85
C LYS A 221 15.54 10.02 5.98
N CYS A 222 16.30 9.94 7.06
CA CYS A 222 15.88 9.26 8.28
C CYS A 222 15.51 10.29 9.33
N VAL A 223 14.29 10.19 9.89
CA VAL A 223 13.76 11.08 10.91
C VAL A 223 13.28 10.30 12.14
N PRO A 224 13.06 10.95 13.30
CA PRO A 224 12.39 10.31 14.44
C PRO A 224 11.04 9.72 14.07
N THR A 225 10.57 8.73 14.84
CA THR A 225 9.23 8.16 14.67
C THR A 225 8.12 9.19 14.86
N GLY A 226 7.00 8.94 14.19
CA GLY A 226 5.80 9.77 14.25
C GLY A 226 5.63 10.67 13.03
N ILE A 227 4.42 10.60 12.47
CA ILE A 227 4.04 11.19 11.18
C ILE A 227 4.35 12.69 11.07
N LYS A 228 4.29 13.43 12.17
CA LYS A 228 4.66 14.87 12.18
C LYS A 228 6.10 15.11 11.73
N HIS A 229 7.04 14.23 12.09
CA HIS A 229 8.44 14.34 11.69
C HIS A 229 8.63 13.94 10.22
N LEU A 230 7.98 12.85 9.79
CA LEU A 230 8.03 12.37 8.41
C LEU A 230 7.43 13.40 7.45
N HIS A 231 6.22 13.87 7.73
CA HIS A 231 5.49 14.85 6.93
C HIS A 231 6.29 16.14 6.76
N ARG A 232 6.85 16.70 7.85
CA ARG A 232 7.64 17.94 7.79
C ARG A 232 8.91 17.82 6.95
N GLU A 233 9.55 16.64 6.94
CA GLU A 233 10.72 16.41 6.10
C GLU A 233 10.32 16.20 4.64
N ALA A 234 9.23 15.47 4.39
CA ALA A 234 8.70 15.21 3.05
C ALA A 234 8.29 16.50 2.32
N GLN A 235 7.70 17.47 3.02
CA GLN A 235 7.32 18.79 2.49
C GLN A 235 8.49 19.62 1.93
N LYS A 236 9.75 19.27 2.23
CA LYS A 236 10.92 20.01 1.76
C LYS A 236 11.31 19.71 0.31
N ALA A 237 10.71 18.67 -0.29
CA ALA A 237 10.91 18.29 -1.68
C ALA A 237 9.68 18.67 -2.52
N ASP A 238 9.86 18.65 -3.83
CA ASP A 238 8.79 18.81 -4.81
C ASP A 238 7.82 17.63 -4.70
N ILE A 239 8.35 16.42 -4.50
CA ILE A 239 7.60 15.18 -4.21
C ILE A 239 8.22 14.47 -3.00
N GLY A 240 7.46 14.33 -1.92
CA GLY A 240 7.90 13.70 -0.68
C GLY A 240 7.09 12.45 -0.38
N ILE A 241 7.73 11.29 -0.41
CA ILE A 241 7.10 10.00 -0.09
C ILE A 241 7.51 9.61 1.33
N TYR A 242 6.56 9.31 2.20
CA TYR A 242 6.89 8.85 3.54
C TYR A 242 5.95 7.74 4.00
N PHE A 243 6.53 6.65 4.51
CA PHE A 243 5.82 5.58 5.18
C PHE A 243 6.64 5.12 6.38
N GLU A 244 5.98 4.86 7.50
CA GLU A 244 6.54 4.05 8.55
C GLU A 244 6.34 2.57 8.22
N ALA A 245 7.26 1.70 8.67
CA ALA A 245 7.16 0.25 8.46
C ALA A 245 5.89 -0.40 9.06
N ASN A 246 5.09 0.33 9.85
CA ASN A 246 3.79 -0.10 10.36
C ASN A 246 2.64 0.09 9.36
N GLY A 247 2.90 0.71 8.20
CA GLY A 247 1.90 0.96 7.16
C GLY A 247 1.29 2.35 7.16
N HIS A 248 1.68 3.27 8.05
CA HIS A 248 1.17 4.64 8.05
C HIS A 248 2.06 5.50 7.15
N GLY A 249 1.48 6.09 6.10
CA GLY A 249 2.22 6.98 5.22
C GLY A 249 1.34 7.65 4.18
N THR A 250 1.94 8.49 3.34
CA THR A 250 1.33 9.04 2.13
C THR A 250 2.42 9.67 1.26
N VAL A 251 2.02 10.32 0.15
CA VAL A 251 2.87 11.12 -0.72
C VAL A 251 2.39 12.56 -0.74
N LEU A 252 3.33 13.50 -0.74
CA LEU A 252 3.06 14.93 -0.82
C LEU A 252 3.60 15.50 -2.13
N PHE A 253 2.84 16.38 -2.75
CA PHE A 253 3.24 17.13 -3.93
C PHE A 253 3.23 18.62 -3.61
N SER A 254 4.37 19.28 -3.81
CA SER A 254 4.47 20.74 -3.71
C SER A 254 3.59 21.43 -4.77
N GLU A 255 3.25 22.70 -4.57
CA GLU A 255 2.54 23.52 -5.57
C GLU A 255 3.27 23.53 -6.92
N LYS A 256 4.61 23.58 -6.88
CA LYS A 256 5.45 23.50 -8.09
C LYS A 256 5.25 22.17 -8.84
N ALA A 257 5.22 21.06 -8.11
CA ALA A 257 4.99 19.74 -8.71
C ALA A 257 3.58 19.64 -9.30
N GLN A 258 2.56 20.07 -8.55
CA GLN A 258 1.17 20.07 -8.98
C GLN A 258 1.01 20.88 -10.27
N GLN A 259 1.54 22.11 -10.32
CA GLN A 259 1.44 22.96 -11.50
C GLN A 259 2.17 22.36 -12.72
N ALA A 260 3.35 21.78 -12.51
CA ALA A 260 4.10 21.14 -13.60
C ALA A 260 3.34 19.96 -14.21
N ILE A 261 2.73 19.13 -13.37
CA ILE A 261 1.93 17.96 -13.80
C ILE A 261 0.65 18.44 -14.52
N HIS A 262 -0.10 19.39 -13.94
CA HIS A 262 -1.32 19.92 -14.54
C HIS A 262 -1.10 20.62 -15.87
N ASN A 263 -0.02 21.39 -16.01
CA ASN A 263 0.26 22.08 -17.27
C ASN A 263 0.54 21.08 -18.39
N LEU A 264 1.36 20.06 -18.11
CA LEU A 264 1.72 19.07 -19.11
C LEU A 264 0.55 18.14 -19.46
N SER A 265 -0.33 17.82 -18.50
CA SER A 265 -1.49 16.97 -18.76
C SER A 265 -2.51 17.62 -19.71
N ASN A 266 -2.52 18.95 -19.80
CA ASN A 266 -3.45 19.74 -20.61
C ASN A 266 -2.79 20.38 -21.84
N ASP A 267 -1.51 20.11 -22.10
CA ASP A 267 -0.82 20.66 -23.27
C ASP A 267 -1.04 19.76 -24.49
N ASP A 268 -1.97 20.15 -25.36
CA ASP A 268 -2.29 19.43 -26.60
C ASP A 268 -1.19 19.54 -27.67
N ASN A 269 -0.18 20.41 -27.47
CA ASN A 269 0.94 20.55 -28.41
C ASN A 269 2.12 19.62 -28.08
N GLN A 270 2.03 18.87 -26.98
CA GLN A 270 3.12 18.00 -26.54
C GLN A 270 3.04 16.59 -27.14
N TYR A 271 4.17 15.89 -27.18
CA TYR A 271 4.23 14.46 -27.50
C TYR A 271 3.21 13.66 -26.67
N ILE A 272 2.37 12.90 -27.38
CA ILE A 272 1.24 12.13 -26.81
C ILE A 272 1.70 11.26 -25.63
N GLU A 273 2.84 10.59 -25.73
CA GLU A 273 3.37 9.73 -24.66
C GLU A 273 3.68 10.52 -23.37
N GLN A 274 4.22 11.73 -23.50
CA GLN A 274 4.54 12.58 -22.34
C GLN A 274 3.26 13.13 -21.72
N GLN A 275 2.30 13.55 -22.56
CA GLN A 275 0.98 13.99 -22.11
C GLN A 275 0.24 12.87 -21.38
N GLN A 276 0.27 11.63 -21.90
CA GLN A 276 -0.31 10.45 -21.26
C GLN A 276 0.36 10.12 -19.91
N ALA A 277 1.69 10.20 -19.84
CA ALA A 277 2.41 10.02 -18.58
C ALA A 277 2.02 11.10 -17.55
N ALA A 278 1.86 12.35 -17.97
CA ALA A 278 1.41 13.44 -17.11
C ALA A 278 -0.04 13.25 -16.64
N LYS A 279 -0.94 12.79 -17.52
CA LYS A 279 -2.33 12.43 -17.17
C LYS A 279 -2.36 11.30 -16.14
N LYS A 280 -1.53 10.27 -16.29
CA LYS A 280 -1.38 9.20 -15.28
C LYS A 280 -0.85 9.73 -13.95
N LEU A 281 0.15 10.63 -13.97
CA LEU A 281 0.64 11.29 -12.76
C LEU A 281 -0.45 12.09 -12.06
N LEU A 282 -1.24 12.83 -12.83
CA LEU A 282 -2.36 13.61 -12.31
C LEU A 282 -3.38 12.70 -11.60
N CYS A 283 -3.86 11.64 -12.27
CA CYS A 283 -4.77 10.69 -11.63
C CYS A 283 -4.16 10.00 -10.40
N THR A 284 -2.85 9.72 -10.43
CA THR A 284 -2.12 9.15 -9.29
C THR A 284 -2.12 10.13 -8.11
N MET A 285 -1.86 11.41 -8.38
CA MET A 285 -1.87 12.48 -7.39
C MET A 285 -3.27 12.71 -6.79
N ASP A 286 -4.32 12.64 -7.61
CA ASP A 286 -5.71 12.81 -7.17
C ASP A 286 -6.21 11.65 -6.30
N LEU A 287 -5.66 10.44 -6.52
CA LEU A 287 -5.98 9.26 -5.71
C LEU A 287 -5.34 9.31 -4.31
N ILE A 288 -4.23 10.03 -4.16
CA ILE A 288 -3.43 10.09 -2.94
C ILE A 288 -4.05 11.08 -1.94
N ASN A 289 -4.31 10.61 -0.72
CA ASN A 289 -4.68 11.50 0.38
C ASN A 289 -3.45 12.26 0.92
N GLN A 290 -3.21 13.48 0.44
CA GLN A 290 -2.07 14.31 0.88
C GLN A 290 -2.24 14.90 2.31
N THR A 291 -3.38 14.67 2.98
CA THR A 291 -3.67 15.28 4.30
C THR A 291 -3.10 14.43 5.44
N VAL A 292 -3.33 13.12 5.40
CA VAL A 292 -2.94 12.15 6.43
C VAL A 292 -2.86 10.76 5.80
N GLY A 293 -2.18 9.81 6.47
CA GLY A 293 -2.22 8.42 6.03
C GLY A 293 -3.64 7.89 5.99
N ASP A 294 -3.96 7.21 4.89
CA ASP A 294 -5.31 6.74 4.57
C ASP A 294 -5.17 5.37 3.92
N ALA A 295 -5.48 4.34 4.71
CA ALA A 295 -5.27 2.95 4.31
C ALA A 295 -6.07 2.57 3.05
N ILE A 296 -7.22 3.22 2.81
CA ILE A 296 -8.07 2.97 1.65
C ILE A 296 -7.45 3.60 0.41
N SER A 297 -7.03 4.87 0.51
CA SER A 297 -6.30 5.57 -0.56
C SER A 297 -5.01 4.83 -0.93
N ASP A 298 -4.21 4.43 0.07
CA ASP A 298 -2.96 3.70 -0.12
C ASP A 298 -3.19 2.33 -0.74
N MET A 299 -4.23 1.59 -0.32
CA MET A 299 -4.62 0.31 -0.94
C MET A 299 -4.97 0.51 -2.43
N LEU A 300 -5.85 1.45 -2.76
CA LEU A 300 -6.22 1.72 -4.15
C LEU A 300 -5.02 2.15 -5.00
N LEU A 301 -4.11 2.93 -4.41
CA LEU A 301 -2.87 3.34 -5.06
C LEU A 301 -1.96 2.14 -5.33
N VAL A 302 -1.71 1.28 -4.34
CA VAL A 302 -0.92 0.05 -4.51
C VAL A 302 -1.53 -0.81 -5.62
N GLU A 303 -2.84 -1.05 -5.60
CA GLU A 303 -3.54 -1.83 -6.63
C GLU A 303 -3.41 -1.21 -8.02
N THR A 304 -3.53 0.12 -8.11
CA THR A 304 -3.35 0.87 -9.37
C THR A 304 -1.91 0.72 -9.89
N VAL A 305 -0.91 0.80 -9.03
CA VAL A 305 0.50 0.66 -9.41
C VAL A 305 0.81 -0.77 -9.85
N LEU A 306 0.33 -1.78 -9.12
CA LEU A 306 0.53 -3.18 -9.46
C LEU A 306 -0.15 -3.52 -10.81
N HIS A 307 -1.36 -3.01 -11.04
CA HIS A 307 -2.06 -3.11 -12.31
C HIS A 307 -1.27 -2.44 -13.44
N ALA A 308 -0.84 -1.18 -13.26
CA ALA A 308 -0.11 -0.44 -14.28
C ALA A 308 1.25 -1.08 -14.64
N LYS A 309 1.89 -1.74 -13.67
CA LYS A 309 3.13 -2.50 -13.86
C LYS A 309 2.93 -3.94 -14.33
N GLY A 310 1.70 -4.44 -14.24
CA GLY A 310 1.35 -5.82 -14.54
C GLY A 310 2.08 -6.86 -13.69
N ILE A 311 2.31 -6.58 -12.41
CA ILE A 311 3.09 -7.45 -11.51
C ILE A 311 2.27 -8.00 -10.34
N CYS A 312 2.60 -9.21 -9.91
CA CYS A 312 2.02 -9.86 -8.74
C CYS A 312 2.77 -9.55 -7.43
N ALA A 313 2.23 -10.00 -6.30
CA ALA A 313 2.84 -9.78 -4.98
C ALA A 313 4.26 -10.39 -4.84
N PRO A 314 4.56 -11.63 -5.30
CA PRO A 314 5.92 -12.14 -5.36
C PRO A 314 6.91 -11.28 -6.14
N GLU A 315 6.51 -10.76 -7.30
CA GLU A 315 7.35 -9.88 -8.13
C GLU A 315 7.60 -8.54 -7.45
N TRP A 316 6.57 -7.93 -6.85
CA TRP A 316 6.75 -6.75 -6.00
C TRP A 316 7.70 -7.05 -4.82
N ASN A 317 7.53 -8.19 -4.15
CA ASN A 317 8.41 -8.57 -3.05
C ASN A 317 9.88 -8.71 -3.50
N SER A 318 10.10 -9.15 -4.75
CA SER A 318 11.43 -9.37 -5.33
C SER A 318 12.24 -8.09 -5.59
N PHE A 319 11.64 -6.89 -5.48
CA PHE A 319 12.35 -5.61 -5.66
C PHE A 319 13.61 -5.55 -4.78
N TYR A 320 13.53 -6.08 -3.57
CA TYR A 320 14.68 -6.31 -2.70
C TYR A 320 14.37 -7.39 -1.66
N ALA A 321 15.36 -8.21 -1.33
CA ALA A 321 15.25 -9.13 -0.20
C ALA A 321 15.48 -8.37 1.11
N GLU A 322 14.56 -8.49 2.06
CA GLU A 322 14.71 -7.90 3.39
C GLU A 322 15.84 -8.57 4.18
N LEU A 323 16.55 -7.78 4.98
CA LEU A 323 17.40 -8.34 6.01
C LEU A 323 16.52 -8.99 7.09
N PRO A 324 16.89 -10.17 7.62
CA PRO A 324 16.24 -10.72 8.79
C PRO A 324 16.19 -9.67 9.90
N ASN A 325 15.03 -9.46 10.50
CA ASN A 325 14.80 -8.40 11.48
C ASN A 325 13.95 -8.89 12.65
N ARG A 326 14.06 -8.23 13.80
CA ARG A 326 13.26 -8.54 14.98
C ARG A 326 12.98 -7.28 15.80
N GLN A 327 11.77 -7.18 16.32
CA GLN A 327 11.40 -6.13 17.27
C GLN A 327 11.01 -6.76 18.61
N LEU A 328 11.52 -6.20 19.71
CA LEU A 328 11.18 -6.64 21.07
C LEU A 328 10.59 -5.49 21.89
N LYS A 329 9.64 -5.81 22.75
CA LYS A 329 9.14 -4.89 23.77
C LYS A 329 9.72 -5.30 25.11
N ILE A 330 10.39 -4.37 25.80
CA ILE A 330 11.08 -4.64 27.06
C ILE A 330 10.51 -3.72 28.13
N HIS A 331 9.98 -4.33 29.19
CA HIS A 331 9.50 -3.57 30.34
C HIS A 331 10.69 -3.02 31.14
N VAL A 332 10.63 -1.73 31.45
CA VAL A 332 11.65 -1.03 32.23
C VAL A 332 10.98 -0.26 33.35
N ALA A 333 11.63 -0.18 34.52
CA ALA A 333 11.06 0.49 35.69
C ALA A 333 10.73 1.97 35.43
N ASN A 334 11.62 2.67 34.72
CA ASN A 334 11.41 4.05 34.30
C ASN A 334 11.89 4.22 32.85
N ARG A 335 10.97 4.50 31.93
CA ARG A 335 11.31 4.71 30.50
C ARG A 335 12.06 6.02 30.25
N ASN A 336 11.88 7.02 31.12
CA ASN A 336 12.43 8.37 30.92
C ASN A 336 13.96 8.42 31.10
N VAL A 337 14.56 7.34 31.61
CA VAL A 337 16.02 7.21 31.69
C VAL A 337 16.66 7.00 30.32
N ILE A 338 15.87 6.53 29.36
CA ILE A 338 16.30 6.30 27.98
C ILE A 338 16.03 7.56 27.18
N THR A 339 17.09 8.21 26.71
CA THR A 339 17.01 9.33 25.77
C THR A 339 17.82 9.01 24.52
N THR A 340 17.42 9.57 23.39
CA THR A 340 17.98 9.23 22.07
C THR A 340 18.36 10.47 21.27
N THR A 341 19.16 10.28 20.22
CA THR A 341 19.57 11.30 19.25
C THR A 341 19.71 10.68 17.87
N ASN A 342 20.03 11.51 16.86
CA ASN A 342 20.27 11.10 15.48
C ASN A 342 19.12 10.28 14.88
N ALA A 343 17.92 10.89 14.84
CA ALA A 343 16.68 10.24 14.41
C ALA A 343 16.37 8.97 15.23
N GLU A 344 16.59 9.05 16.54
CA GLU A 344 16.38 7.94 17.50
C GLU A 344 17.25 6.70 17.27
N ARG A 345 18.29 6.81 16.42
CA ARG A 345 19.20 5.69 16.10
C ARG A 345 20.31 5.50 17.13
N ARG A 346 20.54 6.48 17.99
CA ARG A 346 21.57 6.41 19.04
C ARG A 346 20.98 6.75 20.40
N CYS A 347 21.27 5.92 21.38
CA CYS A 347 20.99 6.17 22.79
C CYS A 347 22.03 7.15 23.36
N LEU A 348 21.54 8.20 24.03
CA LEU A 348 22.34 9.19 24.76
C LEU A 348 22.47 8.83 26.23
N SER A 349 21.37 8.38 26.84
CA SER A 349 21.30 7.94 28.22
C SER A 349 20.52 6.62 28.28
N PRO A 350 20.94 5.63 29.08
CA PRO A 350 22.16 5.64 29.89
C PRO A 350 23.43 5.51 29.02
N THR A 351 24.54 6.13 29.44
CA THR A 351 25.73 6.36 28.60
C THR A 351 26.49 5.10 28.20
N ASP A 352 26.30 4.02 28.94
CA ASP A 352 26.89 2.70 28.73
C ASP A 352 26.11 1.84 27.71
N LEU A 353 24.83 2.15 27.47
CA LEU A 353 23.97 1.34 26.60
C LEU A 353 24.35 1.43 25.12
N GLN A 354 24.62 2.62 24.58
CA GLN A 354 24.99 2.74 23.16
C GLN A 354 26.33 2.06 22.82
N PRO A 355 27.42 2.21 23.61
CA PRO A 355 28.64 1.45 23.41
C PRO A 355 28.41 -0.07 23.42
N ALA A 356 27.55 -0.58 24.31
CA ALA A 356 27.22 -2.00 24.34
C ALA A 356 26.48 -2.45 23.07
N ILE A 357 25.53 -1.65 22.57
CA ILE A 357 24.85 -1.91 21.29
C ILE A 357 25.85 -1.92 20.13
N ASP A 358 26.70 -0.91 20.04
CA ASP A 358 27.71 -0.77 18.97
C ASP A 358 28.66 -1.99 18.97
N GLN A 359 29.12 -2.44 20.15
CA GLN A 359 29.97 -3.62 20.29
C GLN A 359 29.27 -4.92 19.86
N LEU A 360 27.98 -5.09 20.23
CA LEU A 360 27.21 -6.27 19.84
C LEU A 360 27.03 -6.35 18.32
N VAL A 361 26.77 -5.22 17.68
CA VAL A 361 26.47 -5.14 16.25
C VAL A 361 27.70 -5.38 15.37
N GLN A 362 28.90 -5.01 15.82
CA GLN A 362 30.16 -5.20 15.08
C GLN A 362 30.44 -6.64 14.65
N GLY A 363 29.91 -7.63 15.38
CA GLY A 363 30.08 -9.05 15.07
C GLY A 363 29.24 -9.56 13.87
N PHE A 364 28.39 -8.72 13.29
CA PHE A 364 27.40 -9.12 12.29
C PHE A 364 27.53 -8.30 11.00
N GLN A 365 27.60 -8.99 9.86
CA GLN A 365 27.61 -8.33 8.56
C GLN A 365 26.29 -7.59 8.33
N ASN A 366 26.37 -6.29 8.02
CA ASN A 366 25.23 -5.38 7.91
C ASN A 366 24.39 -5.21 9.19
N GLY A 367 24.89 -5.64 10.36
CA GLY A 367 24.16 -5.54 11.62
C GLY A 367 23.77 -4.08 11.96
N ARG A 368 22.58 -3.90 12.54
CA ARG A 368 22.12 -2.61 13.06
C ARG A 368 21.16 -2.81 14.23
N ALA A 369 21.36 -2.13 15.36
CA ALA A 369 20.39 -2.18 16.45
C ALA A 369 20.24 -0.81 17.10
N PHE A 370 19.05 -0.53 17.64
CA PHE A 370 18.78 0.72 18.32
C PHE A 370 17.70 0.52 19.41
N VAL A 371 17.62 1.48 20.32
CA VAL A 371 16.64 1.49 21.39
C VAL A 371 15.85 2.78 21.32
N SER A 372 14.52 2.69 21.40
CA SER A 372 13.64 3.85 21.40
C SER A 372 12.51 3.71 22.43
N VAL A 373 12.01 4.84 22.93
CA VAL A 373 10.93 4.87 23.91
C VAL A 373 9.63 5.14 23.18
N LYS A 374 8.66 4.22 23.27
CA LYS A 374 7.32 4.46 22.72
C LYS A 374 6.41 5.09 23.77
N GLU A 375 5.68 6.14 23.39
CA GLU A 375 4.46 6.53 24.08
C GLU A 375 3.34 5.57 23.71
N LEU A 376 2.91 4.74 24.66
CA LEU A 376 1.64 4.03 24.53
C LEU A 376 0.55 5.06 24.78
N CYS A 377 -0.11 5.51 23.71
CA CYS A 377 -1.39 6.19 23.84
C CYS A 377 -2.37 5.15 24.42
N GLY A 378 -2.85 5.41 25.63
CA GLY A 378 -3.70 4.51 26.39
C GLY A 378 -5.12 4.51 25.85
N LEU A 379 -5.43 3.58 24.96
CA LEU A 379 -6.79 3.18 24.64
C LEU A 379 -6.78 1.65 24.63
N LEU A 380 -7.45 1.08 25.63
CA LEU A 380 -7.64 -0.35 25.96
C LEU A 380 -6.73 -0.92 27.07
N CYS A 381 -7.42 -1.19 28.19
CA CYS A 381 -7.13 -2.17 29.26
C CYS A 381 -6.22 -1.74 30.43
N ASP A 382 -6.87 -1.41 31.56
CA ASP A 382 -6.75 -1.94 32.94
C ASP A 382 -5.47 -2.63 33.48
N PHE A 383 -4.29 -2.53 32.86
CA PHE A 383 -3.06 -3.04 33.47
C PHE A 383 -1.84 -2.14 33.20
N GLY A 384 -1.41 -1.41 34.25
CA GLY A 384 -0.02 -1.08 34.60
C GLY A 384 0.79 -0.13 33.68
N PRO A 385 1.38 0.97 34.20
CA PRO A 385 2.11 1.93 33.38
C PRO A 385 3.59 1.51 33.17
N LYS A 386 4.15 1.92 32.02
CA LYS A 386 5.60 2.05 31.66
C LYS A 386 6.27 0.82 31.01
N ALA A 387 6.50 0.90 29.70
CA ALA A 387 7.33 -0.03 28.93
C ALA A 387 8.23 0.73 27.94
N ALA A 388 9.44 0.23 27.67
CA ALA A 388 10.29 0.69 26.56
C ALA A 388 10.22 -0.32 25.40
N ARG A 389 10.62 0.08 24.19
CA ARG A 389 10.74 -0.85 23.07
C ARG A 389 12.21 -0.92 22.66
N ILE A 390 12.78 -2.11 22.69
CA ILE A 390 14.14 -2.35 22.23
C ILE A 390 14.02 -3.03 20.88
N VAL A 391 14.41 -2.34 19.83
CA VAL A 391 14.33 -2.84 18.46
C VAL A 391 15.69 -3.43 18.12
N LEU A 392 15.79 -4.74 18.22
CA LEU A 392 17.01 -5.45 17.88
C LEU A 392 16.89 -6.01 16.46
N GLU A 393 17.21 -5.18 15.47
CA GLU A 393 17.29 -5.63 14.08
C GLU A 393 18.58 -6.44 13.86
N PHE A 394 18.54 -7.72 14.23
CA PHE A 394 19.68 -8.60 14.01
C PHE A 394 19.79 -9.00 12.54
N VAL A 395 20.74 -8.41 11.83
CA VAL A 395 21.17 -9.00 10.57
C VAL A 395 22.02 -10.23 10.87
N TYR A 396 21.44 -11.40 10.61
CA TYR A 396 22.02 -12.74 10.74
C TYR A 396 22.19 -13.28 12.18
N VAL A 397 21.16 -13.96 12.70
CA VAL A 397 21.36 -15.10 13.61
C VAL A 397 21.11 -16.35 12.77
N PRO A 398 22.14 -17.11 12.34
CA PRO A 398 21.89 -18.38 11.67
C PRO A 398 21.10 -19.25 12.65
N ALA A 399 20.18 -20.08 12.14
CA ALA A 399 19.33 -20.96 12.95
C ALA A 399 20.12 -21.85 13.95
N THR A 400 21.43 -21.99 13.74
CA THR A 400 22.38 -22.70 14.60
C THR A 400 22.89 -21.90 15.81
N CYS A 401 22.70 -20.58 15.89
CA CYS A 401 23.23 -19.74 16.97
C CYS A 401 22.19 -19.43 18.06
N ARG A 402 21.83 -20.45 18.86
CA ARG A 402 21.02 -20.32 20.10
C ARG A 402 21.66 -19.45 21.22
N LYS A 403 22.76 -18.74 20.96
CA LYS A 403 23.46 -17.94 21.97
C LYS A 403 22.90 -16.52 22.13
N ALA A 404 22.44 -15.88 21.05
CA ALA A 404 21.83 -14.53 21.14
C ALA A 404 20.42 -14.57 21.75
N SER A 405 19.68 -15.66 21.54
CA SER A 405 18.35 -15.86 22.15
C SER A 405 18.39 -16.10 23.66
N ARG A 406 19.54 -16.47 24.23
CA ARG A 406 19.70 -16.70 25.68
C ARG A 406 19.92 -15.44 26.51
N LEU A 407 20.31 -14.32 25.90
CA LEU A 407 20.51 -13.06 26.62
C LEU A 407 19.19 -12.36 27.00
N PHE A 408 18.06 -12.75 26.39
CA PHE A 408 16.74 -12.14 26.63
C PHE A 408 15.58 -13.16 26.68
N ALA A 409 15.85 -14.44 26.93
CA ALA A 409 14.81 -15.44 27.18
C ALA A 409 14.35 -15.39 28.65
N PRO A 410 13.03 -15.48 28.95
CA PRO A 410 12.51 -15.40 30.32
C PRO A 410 12.80 -16.63 31.21
N THR A 411 13.63 -17.59 30.76
CA THR A 411 13.77 -18.92 31.41
C THR A 411 15.22 -19.33 31.72
N CYS A 412 16.18 -18.42 31.79
CA CYS A 412 17.49 -18.69 32.42
C CYS A 412 17.65 -17.86 33.70
N PRO A 413 18.23 -18.44 34.78
CA PRO A 413 18.42 -17.74 36.03
C PRO A 413 19.28 -16.49 35.79
N PRO A 414 19.02 -15.38 36.49
CA PRO A 414 19.71 -14.13 36.24
C PRO A 414 21.22 -14.33 36.46
N PRO A 415 22.09 -13.83 35.55
CA PRO A 415 23.48 -13.60 35.92
C PRO A 415 23.51 -12.65 37.13
N PRO A 416 24.53 -12.73 38.00
CA PRO A 416 24.54 -12.01 39.27
C PRO A 416 24.24 -10.53 39.02
N LEU A 417 23.19 -10.07 39.70
CA LEU A 417 22.65 -8.71 39.68
C LEU A 417 23.77 -7.67 39.64
N LEU A 418 23.95 -7.02 38.49
CA LEU A 418 24.34 -5.61 38.49
C LEU A 418 23.09 -4.85 38.95
N SER A 419 22.97 -4.68 40.26
CA SER A 419 21.98 -3.81 40.88
C SER A 419 22.26 -2.37 40.42
N PHE A 420 21.45 -1.87 39.50
CA PHE A 420 21.34 -0.43 39.27
C PHE A 420 20.32 0.11 40.29
N GLN A 421 20.81 0.88 41.27
CA GLN A 421 19.98 1.75 42.12
C GLN A 421 19.54 2.99 41.35
#